data_AF-A5GCX6-F1
#
_entry.id   AF-A5GCX6-F1
#
_cell.length_a   1.000
_cell.length_b   1.000
_cell.length_c   1.000
_cell.angle_alpha   90.00
_cell.angle_beta   90.00
_cell.angle_gamma   90.00
#
_symmetry.space_group_name_H-M   'P 1'
#
loop_
_entity.id
_entity.type
_entity.pdbx_description
1 polymer ?
#
loop_
_entity_poly.entity_id
_entity_poly.type
_entity_poly.pdbx_seq_one_letter_code
_entity_poly.pdbx_strand_id
1 'polypeptide(L)' 'MLERNNPLIHQATALPPLERLQLVDYILESLDMPDKEIEKLWADEASRRWEGYKAGKIKTLSAAEVFEKYKP' A
#
# COMPACT_ATOMS: atom_id res chain seq x y z
N MET A 1 -20.73 10.93 1.38
CA MET A 1 -20.63 12.36 1.76
C MET A 1 -20.43 12.38 3.27
N LEU A 2 -19.45 13.13 3.79
CA LEU A 2 -19.24 13.21 5.24
C LEU A 2 -20.43 13.91 5.90
N GLU A 3 -20.99 13.29 6.93
CA GLU A 3 -22.09 13.81 7.75
C GLU A 3 -21.68 15.14 8.39
N ARG A 4 -22.37 16.24 8.03
CA ARG A 4 -21.98 17.59 8.48
C ARG A 4 -22.05 17.80 10.00
N ASN A 5 -22.80 16.96 10.71
CA ASN A 5 -22.96 17.00 12.17
C ASN A 5 -22.07 15.98 12.91
N ASN A 6 -21.08 15.38 12.23
CA ASN A 6 -20.18 14.46 12.90
C ASN A 6 -19.32 15.24 13.91
N PRO A 7 -19.40 14.92 15.22
CA PRO A 7 -18.63 15.63 16.26
C PRO A 7 -17.12 15.62 15.99
N LEU A 8 -16.59 14.57 15.37
CA LEU A 8 -15.16 14.46 15.01
C LEU A 8 -14.77 15.47 13.93
N ILE A 9 -15.65 15.73 12.96
CA ILE A 9 -15.41 16.74 11.92
C ILE A 9 -15.40 18.14 12.54
N HIS A 10 -16.32 18.43 13.47
CA HIS A 10 -16.33 19.71 14.17
C HIS A 10 -15.05 19.91 14.98
N GLN A 11 -14.58 18.89 15.69
CA GLN A 11 -13.32 18.96 16.45
C GLN A 11 -12.12 19.17 15.54
N ALA A 12 -11.99 18.38 14.46
CA ALA A 12 -10.87 18.49 13.53
C ALA A 12 -10.84 19.83 12.77
N THR A 13 -12.01 20.39 12.43
CA THR A 13 -12.12 21.69 11.73
C THR A 13 -11.93 22.88 12.66
N ALA A 14 -12.15 22.72 13.98
CA ALA A 14 -11.91 23.74 14.99
C ALA A 14 -10.43 23.92 15.37
N LEU A 15 -9.56 22.97 14.99
CA LEU A 15 -8.12 23.08 15.21
C LEU A 15 -7.50 24.26 14.43
N PRO A 16 -6.48 24.93 14.99
CA PRO A 16 -5.63 25.86 14.24
C PRO A 16 -5.08 25.23 12.96
N PRO A 17 -4.79 26.02 11.90
CA PRO A 17 -4.35 25.48 10.61
C PRO A 17 -3.17 24.51 10.69
N LEU A 18 -2.18 24.80 11.55
CA LEU A 18 -0.99 23.95 11.72
C LEU A 18 -1.33 22.62 12.39
N GLU A 19 -2.10 22.64 13.48
CA GLU A 19 -2.52 21.44 14.21
C GLU A 19 -3.41 20.54 13.34
N ARG A 20 -4.28 21.15 12.52
CA ARG A 20 -5.08 20.41 11.54
C ARG A 20 -4.21 19.72 10.49
N LEU A 21 -3.14 20.36 10.03
CA LEU A 21 -2.19 19.74 9.09
C LEU A 21 -1.48 18.55 9.75
N GLN A 22 -0.98 18.73 10.97
CA GLN A 22 -0.35 17.65 11.74
C GLN A 22 -1.30 16.45 11.95
N LEU A 23 -2.57 16.71 12.23
CA LEU A 23 -3.59 15.66 12.36
C LEU A 23 -3.80 14.91 11.03
N VAL A 24 -3.84 15.62 9.90
CA VAL A 24 -3.96 15.00 8.57
C VAL A 24 -2.76 14.10 8.29
N ASP A 25 -1.53 14.58 8.53
CA ASP A 25 -0.31 13.80 8.30
C ASP A 25 -0.31 12.52 9.15
N TYR A 26 -0.61 12.63 10.45
CA TYR A 26 -0.71 11.48 11.34
C TYR A 26 -1.77 10.45 10.88
N ILE A 27 -2.94 10.92 10.44
CA ILE A 27 -3.99 10.02 9.95
C ILE A 27 -3.52 9.31 8.68
N LEU A 28 -2.92 10.03 7.74
CA LEU A 28 -2.41 9.44 6.51
C LEU A 28 -1.34 8.37 6.80
N GLU A 29 -0.39 8.68 7.68
CA GLU A 29 0.61 7.70 8.14
C GLU A 29 -0.04 6.48 8.78
N SER A 30 -1.08 6.66 9.60
CA SER A 30 -1.78 5.55 10.26
C SER A 30 -2.56 4.65 9.29
N LEU A 31 -3.02 5.20 8.16
CA LEU A 31 -3.76 4.47 7.13
C LEU A 31 -2.84 3.69 6.19
N ASP A 32 -1.58 4.11 6.08
CA ASP A 32 -0.56 3.45 5.25
C ASP A 32 0.26 2.41 6.03
N MET A 33 -0.25 1.97 7.19
CA MET A 33 0.42 0.94 7.99
C MET A 33 0.22 -0.44 7.36
N PRO A 34 1.30 -1.14 6.98
CA PRO A 34 1.18 -2.47 6.41
C PRO A 34 0.66 -3.45 7.45
N ASP A 35 -0.30 -4.27 7.05
CA ASP A 35 -0.78 -5.38 7.87
C ASP A 35 0.32 -6.44 7.97
N LYS A 36 0.81 -6.69 9.20
CA LYS A 36 1.91 -7.61 9.46
C LYS A 36 1.63 -9.04 9.00
N GLU A 37 0.38 -9.47 9.02
CA GLU A 37 0.01 -10.80 8.52
C GLU A 37 0.10 -10.84 7.00
N ILE A 38 -0.34 -9.79 6.33
CA ILE A 38 -0.21 -9.64 4.86
C ILE A 38 1.26 -9.57 4.45
N GLU A 39 2.08 -8.79 5.15
CA GLU A 39 3.53 -8.70 4.90
C GLU A 39 4.21 -10.07 5.02
N LYS A 40 3.85 -10.85 6.04
CA LYS A 40 4.38 -12.21 6.22
C LYS A 40 3.99 -13.11 5.06
N LEU A 41 2.72 -13.09 4.65
CA LEU A 41 2.24 -13.88 3.51
C LEU A 41 2.95 -13.50 2.20
N TRP A 42 3.21 -12.22 1.98
CA TRP A 42 3.99 -11.75 0.83
C TRP A 42 5.45 -12.21 0.88
N ALA A 43 6.10 -12.14 2.04
CA ALA A 43 7.47 -12.61 2.21
C ALA A 43 7.60 -14.13 1.94
N ASP A 44 6.66 -14.91 2.45
CA ASP A 44 6.59 -16.36 2.22
C ASP A 44 6.38 -16.68 0.74
N GLU A 45 5.47 -15.97 0.07
CA GLU A 45 5.20 -16.17 -1.36
C GLU A 45 6.38 -15.74 -2.25
N ALA A 46 7.01 -14.60 -1.96
CA ALA A 46 8.18 -14.13 -2.68
C ALA A 46 9.34 -15.13 -2.58
N SER A 47 9.59 -15.64 -1.36
CA SER A 47 10.64 -16.64 -1.11
C SER A 47 10.36 -17.95 -1.86
N ARG A 48 9.13 -18.46 -1.78
CA ARG A 48 8.70 -19.66 -2.50
C ARG A 48 8.84 -19.52 -4.01
N ARG A 49 8.46 -18.37 -4.59
CA ARG A 49 8.65 -18.11 -6.03
C ARG A 49 10.12 -18.03 -6.42
N TRP A 50 10.95 -17.42 -5.60
CA TRP A 50 12.39 -17.33 -5.85
C TRP A 50 13.05 -18.71 -5.87
N GLU A 51 12.71 -19.59 -4.93
CA GLU A 51 13.22 -20.95 -4.91
C GLU A 51 12.74 -21.77 -6.11
N GLY A 52 11.46 -21.64 -6.48
CA GLY A 52 10.90 -22.27 -7.67
C GLY A 52 11.57 -21.81 -8.96
N TYR A 53 11.90 -20.51 -9.06
CA TYR A 53 12.68 -19.93 -10.16
C TYR A 53 14.06 -20.56 -10.25
N LYS A 54 14.83 -20.53 -9.15
CA LYS A 54 16.18 -21.11 -9.11
C LYS A 54 16.20 -22.60 -9.43
N ALA A 55 15.15 -23.33 -9.05
CA ALA A 55 15.01 -24.75 -9.34
C ALA A 55 14.48 -25.07 -10.75
N GLY A 56 14.17 -24.06 -11.58
CA GLY A 56 13.58 -24.25 -12.91
C GLY A 56 12.16 -24.83 -12.89
N LYS A 57 11.46 -24.73 -11.75
CA LYS A 57 10.13 -25.33 -11.52
C LYS A 57 8.97 -24.40 -11.85
N ILE A 58 9.25 -23.14 -12.17
CA ILE A 58 8.23 -22.16 -12.54
C ILE A 58 8.46 -21.66 -13.96
N LYS A 59 7.38 -21.36 -14.67
CA LYS A 59 7.45 -20.71 -15.97
C LYS A 59 7.85 -19.25 -15.80
N THR A 60 8.70 -18.77 -16.69
CA THR A 60 9.19 -17.39 -16.70
C THR A 60 8.92 -16.77 -18.05
N LEU A 61 8.77 -15.45 -18.07
CA LEU A 61 8.77 -14.66 -19.29
C LEU A 61 10.08 -13.88 -19.35
N SER A 62 10.65 -13.76 -20.55
CA SER A 62 11.76 -12.86 -20.80
C SER A 62 11.31 -11.40 -20.66
N ALA A 63 12.26 -10.51 -20.40
CA ALA A 63 11.97 -9.08 -20.36
C ALA A 63 11.35 -8.59 -21.69
N ALA A 64 11.85 -9.10 -22.83
CA ALA A 64 11.32 -8.75 -24.15
C ALA A 64 9.81 -9.09 -24.27
N GLU A 65 9.40 -10.28 -23.83
CA GLU A 65 7.99 -10.70 -23.85
C GLU A 65 7.11 -9.83 -22.94
N VAL A 66 7.62 -9.42 -21.76
CA VAL A 66 6.87 -8.55 -20.83
C VAL A 66 6.63 -7.16 -21.42
N PHE A 67 7.65 -6.58 -22.07
CA PHE A 67 7.58 -5.22 -22.60
C PHE A 67 6.91 -5.11 -23.97
N GLU A 68 6.64 -6.23 -24.65
CA GLU A 68 6.03 -6.24 -25.99
C GLU A 68 4.74 -5.41 -26.06
N LYS A 69 3.85 -5.56 -25.07
CA LYS A 69 2.54 -4.86 -25.03
C LYS A 69 2.62 -3.36 -24.72
N TYR A 70 3.80 -2.85 -24.37
CA TYR A 70 4.07 -1.46 -24.05
C TYR A 70 4.93 -0.77 -25.10
N LYS A 71 5.24 -1.46 -26.21
CA LYS A 71 5.89 -0.82 -27.35
C LYS A 71 4.95 0.26 -27.92
N PRO A 72 5.49 1.44 -28.28
CA PRO A 72 4.70 2.53 -28.85
C PRO A 72 4.06 2.15 -30.19
#